data_AF-A0A970M4A9-F1
#
_entry.id   AF-A0A970M4A9-F1
#
_cell.length_a   1.000
_cell.length_b   1.000
_cell.length_c   1.000
_cell.angle_alpha   90.00
_cell.angle_beta   90.00
_cell.angle_gamma   90.00
#
_symmetry.space_group_name_H-M   'P 1'
#
loop_
_entity.id
_entity.type
_entity.pdbx_description
1 polymer ?
#
loop_
_entity_poly.entity_id
_entity_poly.type
_entity_poly.pdbx_seq_one_letter_code
_entity_poly.pdbx_strand_id
1 'polypeptide(L)'
;MPIFSEADRFYFQLIKRSAKVSQPGDLSFPGGMLNPIQDYPLRYMITSGIIPVIRRNRFLAVKQYPPHNMRAMTLFLANALREAWEEVGMNPYHLVYLGSLPTYTLKTFHRVIFPSVCFVTGQQARYRLNEEVDRIVNLPLTICFDEYNYFQLIIEMPAGSPEPVEKFPCLLFKDESGYEHILWGATFALVMGLLEVVYDFHIPAIPDEKSIKKTLLPNYCEKLTKLVSWH
;
A
#
# COMPACT_ATOMS: atom_id res chain seq x y z
N MET A 1 -0.94 2.52 5.17
CA MET A 1 -1.94 1.44 5.05
C MET A 1 -3.16 1.80 5.88
N PRO A 2 -4.07 2.60 5.33
CA PRO A 2 -5.31 2.97 6.01
C PRO A 2 -6.31 1.80 5.97
N ILE A 3 -6.83 1.43 7.14
CA ILE A 3 -7.89 0.43 7.33
C ILE A 3 -9.08 1.15 7.93
N PHE A 4 -10.27 0.89 7.44
CA PHE A 4 -11.50 1.43 8.02
C PHE A 4 -12.57 0.35 8.11
N SER A 5 -13.62 0.62 8.86
CA SER A 5 -14.79 -0.25 8.94
C SER A 5 -16.05 0.50 8.52
N GLU A 6 -16.89 -0.16 7.72
CA GLU A 6 -18.21 0.32 7.31
C GLU A 6 -19.18 -0.86 7.31
N ALA A 7 -20.38 -0.68 7.89
CA ALA A 7 -21.38 -1.74 8.03
C ALA A 7 -20.81 -3.09 8.52
N ASP A 8 -20.01 -3.05 9.60
CA ASP A 8 -19.33 -4.19 10.22
C ASP A 8 -18.35 -4.97 9.31
N ARG A 9 -17.91 -4.35 8.21
CA ARG A 9 -16.88 -4.90 7.31
C ARG A 9 -15.64 -4.03 7.32
N PHE A 10 -14.47 -4.66 7.28
CA PHE A 10 -13.19 -3.97 7.19
C PHE A 10 -12.73 -3.84 5.74
N TYR A 11 -12.06 -2.73 5.46
CA TYR A 11 -11.54 -2.41 4.13
C TYR A 11 -10.14 -1.84 4.22
N PHE A 12 -9.30 -2.19 3.25
CA PHE A 12 -8.11 -1.40 2.93
C PHE A 12 -8.50 -0.25 2.01
N GLN A 13 -8.12 0.95 2.38
CA GLN A 13 -8.26 2.10 1.49
C GLN A 13 -7.01 2.26 0.62
N LEU A 14 -7.18 2.05 -0.68
CA LEU A 14 -6.16 2.14 -1.71
C LEU A 14 -6.43 3.36 -2.60
N ILE A 15 -5.42 3.73 -3.37
CA ILE A 15 -5.51 4.71 -4.45
C ILE A 15 -5.19 4.02 -5.77
N LYS A 16 -5.91 4.42 -6.83
CA LYS A 16 -5.57 4.10 -8.21
C LYS A 16 -4.67 5.22 -8.72
N ARG A 17 -3.45 4.87 -9.13
CA ARG A 17 -2.48 5.83 -9.66
C ARG A 17 -2.95 6.39 -11.01
N SER A 18 -2.85 7.70 -11.19
CA SER A 18 -3.24 8.38 -12.43
C SER A 18 -2.30 8.06 -13.59
N ALA A 19 -2.70 8.43 -14.81
CA ALA A 19 -1.86 8.27 -16.00
C ALA A 19 -0.58 9.14 -15.98
N LYS A 20 -0.54 10.16 -15.12
CA LYS A 20 0.54 11.17 -15.08
C LYS A 20 1.76 10.73 -14.26
N VAL A 21 1.65 9.62 -13.52
CA VAL A 21 2.70 9.15 -12.61
C VAL A 21 3.35 7.86 -13.10
N SER A 22 4.48 7.50 -12.50
CA SER A 22 5.08 6.17 -12.71
C SER A 22 4.09 5.09 -12.28
N GLN A 23 3.99 4.01 -13.06
CA GLN A 23 3.08 2.88 -12.81
C GLN A 23 1.59 3.28 -12.88
N PRO A 24 1.14 3.84 -14.01
CA PRO A 24 -0.22 4.33 -14.14
C PRO A 24 -1.23 3.19 -14.07
N GLY A 25 -2.33 3.42 -13.36
CA GLY A 25 -3.38 2.44 -13.18
C GLY A 25 -3.05 1.31 -12.18
N ASP A 26 -1.92 1.33 -11.49
CA ASP A 26 -1.69 0.40 -10.38
C ASP A 26 -2.38 0.85 -9.11
N LEU A 27 -2.74 -0.13 -8.27
CA LEU A 27 -3.24 0.11 -6.92
C LEU A 27 -2.08 0.25 -5.95
N SER A 28 -2.09 1.31 -5.15
CA SER A 28 -1.13 1.51 -4.07
C SER A 28 -1.81 2.03 -2.82
N PHE A 29 -1.13 1.92 -1.69
CA PHE A 29 -1.47 2.77 -0.54
C PHE A 29 -1.00 4.20 -0.80
N PRO A 30 -1.61 5.19 -0.13
CA PRO A 30 -1.06 6.52 -0.13
C PRO A 30 0.36 6.54 0.45
N GLY A 31 1.26 7.28 -0.18
CA GLY A 31 2.66 7.32 0.22
C GLY A 31 3.64 7.73 -0.88
N GLY A 32 4.80 8.21 -0.44
CA GLY A 32 5.84 8.72 -1.34
C GLY A 32 7.17 8.91 -0.64
N MET A 33 8.02 9.74 -1.25
CA MET A 33 9.40 9.92 -0.81
C MET A 33 9.48 10.79 0.45
N LEU A 34 10.43 10.46 1.33
CA LEU A 34 10.71 11.28 2.51
C LEU A 34 11.03 12.72 2.11
N ASN A 35 10.37 13.68 2.75
CA ASN A 35 10.66 15.11 2.64
C ASN A 35 11.05 15.65 4.03
N PRO A 36 12.35 15.66 4.38
CA PRO A 36 12.81 16.05 5.70
C PRO A 36 12.32 17.42 6.19
N ILE A 37 12.14 18.38 5.27
CA ILE A 37 11.70 19.74 5.60
C ILE A 37 10.28 19.73 6.19
N GLN A 38 9.40 18.90 5.65
CA GLN A 38 8.01 18.79 6.09
C GLN A 38 7.82 17.71 7.16
N ASP A 39 8.52 16.59 7.04
CA ASP A 39 8.31 15.41 7.88
C ASP A 39 8.86 15.60 9.30
N TYR A 40 9.96 16.35 9.48
CA TYR A 40 10.52 16.58 10.82
C TYR A 40 9.63 17.43 11.73
N PRO A 41 9.09 18.59 11.31
CA PRO A 41 8.11 19.32 12.10
C PRO A 41 6.84 18.50 12.38
N LEU A 42 6.34 17.77 11.37
CA LEU A 42 5.15 16.92 11.51
C LEU A 42 5.36 15.80 12.53
N ARG A 43 6.54 15.16 12.51
CA ARG A 43 6.95 14.20 13.53
C ARG A 43 6.91 14.81 14.93
N TYR A 44 7.38 16.04 15.11
CA TYR A 44 7.32 16.70 16.42
C TYR A 44 5.87 16.87 16.88
N MET A 45 4.95 17.30 16.01
CA MET A 45 3.51 17.41 16.33
C MET A 45 2.87 16.07 16.71
N ILE A 46 3.28 14.96 16.06
CA ILE A 46 2.81 13.61 16.39
C ILE A 46 3.33 13.18 17.77
N THR A 47 4.63 13.37 18.03
CA THR A 47 5.27 12.92 19.28
C THR A 47 4.88 13.77 20.49
N SER A 48 4.63 15.06 20.30
CA SER A 48 4.05 15.94 21.33
C SER A 48 2.55 15.70 21.54
N GLY A 49 1.92 14.96 20.62
CA GLY A 49 0.52 14.57 20.60
C GLY A 49 -0.46 15.72 20.34
N ILE A 50 0.00 16.79 19.69
CA ILE A 50 -0.86 17.78 19.02
C ILE A 50 -1.71 17.06 17.97
N ILE A 51 -1.07 16.20 17.18
CA ILE A 51 -1.75 15.23 16.31
C ILE A 51 -1.84 13.92 17.10
N PRO A 52 -3.02 13.53 17.61
CA PRO A 52 -3.14 12.46 18.60
C PRO A 52 -3.14 11.05 17.98
N VAL A 53 -2.65 10.90 16.75
CA VAL A 53 -2.69 9.64 15.97
C VAL A 53 -2.06 8.46 16.71
N ILE A 54 -0.96 8.68 17.44
CA ILE A 54 -0.33 7.67 18.31
C ILE A 54 -1.09 7.56 19.64
N ARG A 55 -1.40 8.70 20.28
CA ARG A 55 -2.02 8.75 21.63
C ARG A 55 -3.39 8.08 21.70
N ARG A 56 -4.12 8.03 20.59
CA ARG A 56 -5.42 7.34 20.52
C ARG A 56 -5.31 5.83 20.64
N ASN A 57 -4.17 5.25 20.26
CA ASN A 57 -3.95 3.83 20.47
C ASN A 57 -3.37 3.59 21.87
N ARG A 58 -4.24 3.38 22.85
CA ARG A 58 -3.83 3.07 24.24
C ARG A 58 -3.09 1.74 24.38
N PHE A 59 -3.26 0.83 23.42
CA PHE A 59 -2.63 -0.48 23.39
C PHE A 59 -1.27 -0.48 22.71
N LEU A 60 -0.92 0.61 22.00
CA LEU A 60 0.39 0.72 21.36
C LEU A 60 1.47 0.80 22.44
N ALA A 61 2.28 -0.24 22.54
CA ALA A 61 3.35 -0.35 23.53
C ALA A 61 4.58 0.47 23.12
N VAL A 62 4.40 1.76 22.85
CA VAL A 62 5.44 2.71 22.40
C VAL A 62 6.68 2.68 23.29
N LYS A 63 6.50 2.44 24.60
CA LYS A 63 7.60 2.38 25.59
C LYS A 63 8.51 1.15 25.46
N GLN A 64 8.08 0.11 24.75
CA GLN A 64 8.86 -1.12 24.58
C GLN A 64 9.88 -1.02 23.44
N TYR A 65 9.72 -0.07 22.52
CA TYR A 65 10.62 0.08 21.39
C TYR A 65 11.90 0.85 21.78
N PRO A 66 13.08 0.41 21.31
CA PRO A 66 14.31 1.19 21.45
C PRO A 66 14.14 2.61 20.89
N PRO A 67 14.81 3.63 21.47
CA PRO A 67 14.64 5.02 21.05
C PRO A 67 14.89 5.28 19.55
N HIS A 68 15.83 4.55 18.94
CA HIS A 68 16.13 4.67 17.52
C HIS A 68 14.98 4.13 16.64
N ASN A 69 14.36 3.01 17.02
CA ASN A 69 13.18 2.48 16.34
C ASN A 69 12.02 3.46 16.45
N MET A 70 11.78 4.03 17.63
CA MET A 70 10.72 5.01 17.80
C MET A 70 10.93 6.26 16.95
N ARG A 71 12.17 6.74 16.83
CA ARG A 71 12.50 7.87 15.95
C ARG A 71 12.19 7.53 14.48
N ALA A 72 12.61 6.36 14.01
CA ALA A 72 12.34 5.91 12.65
C ALA A 72 10.83 5.75 12.40
N MET A 73 10.12 5.01 13.25
CA MET A 73 8.67 4.79 13.14
C MET A 73 7.91 6.12 13.09
N THR A 74 8.22 7.05 13.98
CA THR A 74 7.54 8.37 14.02
C THR A 74 7.89 9.25 12.83
N LEU A 75 9.10 9.14 12.27
CA LEU A 75 9.49 9.85 11.05
C LEU A 75 8.75 9.31 9.83
N PHE A 76 8.74 7.98 9.64
CA PHE A 76 8.05 7.38 8.51
C PHE A 76 6.53 7.46 8.62
N LEU A 77 5.98 7.48 9.85
CA LEU A 77 4.59 7.83 10.07
C LEU A 77 4.31 9.27 9.65
N ALA A 78 5.15 10.24 10.02
CA ALA A 78 5.00 11.63 9.58
C ALA A 78 4.98 11.73 8.05
N ASN A 79 5.94 11.09 7.38
CA ASN A 79 5.96 11.01 5.91
C ASN A 79 4.68 10.42 5.33
N ALA A 80 4.23 9.28 5.84
CA ALA A 80 3.01 8.63 5.36
C ALA A 80 1.76 9.49 5.58
N LEU A 81 1.69 10.24 6.68
CA LEU A 81 0.58 11.16 6.96
C LEU A 81 0.59 12.38 6.06
N ARG A 82 1.78 12.94 5.77
CA ARG A 82 1.93 14.04 4.81
C ARG A 82 1.46 13.60 3.43
N GLU A 83 1.97 12.47 2.94
CA GLU A 83 1.61 11.95 1.61
C GLU A 83 0.12 11.61 1.53
N ALA A 84 -0.46 10.96 2.53
CA ALA A 84 -1.90 10.68 2.56
C ALA A 84 -2.75 11.97 2.60
N TRP A 85 -2.26 13.03 3.22
CA TRP A 85 -2.90 14.34 3.16
C TRP A 85 -2.77 14.99 1.78
N GLU A 86 -1.59 14.95 1.16
CA GLU A 86 -1.34 15.54 -0.17
C GLU A 86 -2.09 14.81 -1.29
N GLU A 87 -2.14 13.47 -1.25
CA GLU A 87 -2.73 12.63 -2.30
C GLU A 87 -4.25 12.55 -2.22
N VAL A 88 -4.81 12.44 -1.01
CA VAL A 88 -6.27 12.21 -0.82
C VAL A 88 -6.93 13.12 0.23
N GLY A 89 -6.18 14.02 0.87
CA GLY A 89 -6.71 14.90 1.92
C GLY A 89 -6.99 14.19 3.25
N MET A 90 -6.38 13.04 3.50
CA MET A 90 -6.68 12.22 4.69
C MET A 90 -6.32 12.94 5.98
N ASN A 91 -7.33 13.27 6.80
CA ASN A 91 -7.10 14.05 8.01
C ASN A 91 -6.40 13.20 9.09
N PRO A 92 -5.18 13.56 9.54
CA PRO A 92 -4.47 12.79 10.56
C PRO A 92 -5.18 12.79 11.93
N TYR A 93 -6.08 13.76 12.17
CA TYR A 93 -6.96 13.77 13.34
C TYR A 93 -8.10 12.75 13.26
N HIS A 94 -8.25 11.98 12.19
CA HIS A 94 -9.22 10.87 12.12
C HIS A 94 -8.52 9.50 12.06
N LEU A 95 -7.24 9.45 12.40
CA LEU A 95 -6.44 8.24 12.36
C LEU A 95 -6.02 7.78 13.76
N VAL A 96 -5.83 6.47 13.87
CA VAL A 96 -5.23 5.77 14.99
C VAL A 96 -4.10 4.90 14.46
N TYR A 97 -2.87 5.18 14.86
CA TYR A 97 -1.71 4.40 14.41
C TYR A 97 -1.70 3.03 15.11
N LEU A 98 -1.66 1.97 14.31
CA LEU A 98 -1.66 0.58 14.81
C LEU A 98 -0.25 0.01 14.94
N GLY A 99 0.70 0.49 14.13
CA GLY A 99 2.08 0.03 14.14
C GLY A 99 2.72 0.10 12.76
N SER A 100 3.99 -0.32 12.69
CA SER A 100 4.71 -0.47 11.43
C SER A 100 4.98 -1.94 11.14
N LEU A 101 4.89 -2.31 9.87
CA LEU A 101 5.28 -3.62 9.39
C LEU A 101 6.80 -3.67 9.13
N PRO A 102 7.39 -4.87 8.99
CA PRO A 102 8.73 -5.02 8.44
C PRO A 102 8.89 -4.24 7.12
N THR A 103 10.09 -3.71 6.91
CA THR A 103 10.40 -2.94 5.71
C THR A 103 10.36 -3.84 4.48
N TYR A 104 9.78 -3.33 3.40
CA TYR A 104 9.77 -4.05 2.12
C TYR A 104 10.77 -3.43 1.16
N THR A 105 11.82 -4.18 0.81
CA THR A 105 12.85 -3.71 -0.11
C THR A 105 12.44 -4.00 -1.55
N LEU A 106 12.17 -2.92 -2.28
CA LEU A 106 12.09 -2.95 -3.73
C LEU A 106 13.52 -3.03 -4.27
N LYS A 107 14.05 -4.26 -4.36
CA LYS A 107 15.44 -4.52 -4.80
C LYS A 107 15.78 -3.74 -6.07
N THR A 108 14.84 -3.68 -6.99
CA THR A 108 15.12 -3.14 -8.32
C THR A 108 14.94 -1.64 -8.47
N PHE A 109 14.17 -1.03 -7.59
CA PHE A 109 14.09 0.43 -7.52
C PHE A 109 15.13 1.00 -6.54
N HIS A 110 15.93 0.14 -5.89
CA HIS A 110 16.79 0.48 -4.76
C HIS A 110 16.05 1.32 -3.70
N ARG A 111 14.77 0.97 -3.47
CA ARG A 111 13.88 1.68 -2.55
C ARG A 111 13.49 0.76 -1.41
N VAL A 112 13.42 1.32 -0.21
CA VAL A 112 12.90 0.63 0.97
C VAL A 112 11.58 1.28 1.34
N ILE A 113 10.51 0.48 1.39
CA ILE A 113 9.20 0.92 1.84
C ILE A 113 9.12 0.68 3.36
N PHE A 114 8.65 1.70 4.08
CA PHE A 114 8.38 1.66 5.51
C PHE A 114 6.86 1.70 5.74
N PRO A 115 6.17 0.55 5.87
CA PRO A 115 4.73 0.53 5.92
C PRO A 115 4.24 0.98 7.30
N SER A 116 3.37 1.99 7.32
CA SER A 116 2.67 2.45 8.52
C SER A 116 1.20 2.08 8.44
N VAL A 117 0.70 1.35 9.43
CA VAL A 117 -0.69 0.87 9.50
C VAL A 117 -1.49 1.79 10.40
N CYS A 118 -2.62 2.28 9.89
CA CYS A 118 -3.52 3.18 10.61
C CYS A 118 -4.96 2.71 10.48
N PHE A 119 -5.72 2.80 11.55
CA PHE A 119 -7.18 2.69 11.53
C PHE A 119 -7.82 4.07 11.37
N VAL A 120 -8.80 4.18 10.48
CA VAL A 120 -9.57 5.40 10.23
C VAL A 120 -10.82 5.36 11.12
N THR A 121 -10.88 6.24 12.13
CA THR A 121 -11.93 6.22 13.17
C THR A 121 -13.10 7.16 12.92
N GLY A 122 -12.99 8.06 11.94
CA GLY A 122 -13.98 9.09 11.69
C GLY A 122 -14.44 9.09 10.24
N GLN A 123 -15.64 9.61 10.00
CA GLN A 123 -16.10 9.89 8.64
C GLN A 123 -15.21 10.99 8.05
N GLN A 124 -14.49 10.66 6.99
CA GLN A 124 -13.76 11.64 6.20
C GLN A 124 -14.79 12.48 5.43
N ALA A 125 -14.98 13.72 5.84
CA ALA A 125 -16.02 14.59 5.28
C ALA A 125 -15.87 14.80 3.76
N ARG A 126 -14.63 14.82 3.25
CA ARG A 126 -14.33 14.88 1.81
C ARG A 126 -12.91 14.43 1.53
N TYR A 127 -12.75 13.57 0.52
CA TYR A 127 -11.44 13.31 -0.08
C TYR A 127 -11.11 14.40 -1.11
N ARG A 128 -9.85 14.81 -1.15
CA ARG A 128 -9.32 15.76 -2.14
C ARG A 128 -8.19 15.06 -2.88
N LEU A 129 -8.52 14.54 -4.05
CA LEU A 129 -7.55 13.84 -4.89
C LEU A 129 -6.67 14.86 -5.60
N ASN A 130 -5.36 14.66 -5.54
CA ASN A 130 -4.42 15.42 -6.36
C ASN A 130 -4.27 14.79 -7.76
N GLU A 131 -3.40 15.35 -8.60
CA GLU A 131 -3.18 14.85 -9.96
C GLU A 131 -2.54 13.45 -10.03
N GLU A 132 -1.96 12.95 -8.95
CA GLU A 132 -1.34 11.63 -8.88
C GLU A 132 -2.37 10.51 -8.67
N VAL A 133 -3.58 10.85 -8.20
CA VAL A 133 -4.63 9.89 -7.84
C VAL A 133 -5.82 10.02 -8.81
N ASP A 134 -6.12 8.95 -9.53
CA ASP A 134 -7.33 8.87 -10.35
C ASP A 134 -8.58 8.71 -9.48
N ARG A 135 -8.56 7.74 -8.56
CA ARG A 135 -9.65 7.47 -7.63
C ARG A 135 -9.19 6.72 -6.40
N ILE A 136 -10.02 6.75 -5.36
CA ILE A 136 -9.88 5.86 -4.20
C ILE A 136 -10.56 4.53 -4.51
N VAL A 137 -9.95 3.44 -4.08
CA VAL A 137 -10.47 2.08 -4.23
C VAL A 137 -10.48 1.41 -2.86
N ASN A 138 -11.65 0.96 -2.42
CA ASN A 138 -11.80 0.25 -1.16
C ASN A 138 -11.76 -1.26 -1.44
N LEU A 139 -10.75 -1.94 -0.93
CA LEU A 139 -10.60 -3.40 -1.01
C LEU A 139 -11.21 -4.02 0.24
N PRO A 140 -12.33 -4.76 0.16
CA PRO A 140 -12.88 -5.46 1.32
C PRO A 140 -11.87 -6.49 1.83
N LEU A 141 -11.62 -6.50 3.15
CA LEU A 141 -10.65 -7.39 3.78
C LEU A 141 -10.99 -8.87 3.56
N THR A 142 -12.29 -9.19 3.47
CA THR A 142 -12.78 -10.56 3.25
C THR A 142 -12.32 -11.15 1.92
N ILE A 143 -12.11 -10.32 0.90
CA ILE A 143 -11.60 -10.75 -0.41
C ILE A 143 -10.21 -11.36 -0.29
N CYS A 144 -9.39 -10.86 0.64
CA CYS A 144 -8.04 -11.39 0.88
C CYS A 144 -8.04 -12.77 1.54
N PHE A 145 -9.15 -13.23 2.11
CA PHE A 145 -9.25 -14.57 2.74
C PHE A 145 -9.91 -15.61 1.83
N ASP A 146 -10.33 -15.20 0.64
CA ASP A 146 -11.00 -16.06 -0.31
C ASP A 146 -10.02 -16.47 -1.43
N GLU A 147 -9.67 -17.76 -1.45
CA GLU A 147 -8.76 -18.37 -2.41
C GLU A 147 -9.20 -18.19 -3.87
N TYR A 148 -10.50 -18.01 -4.12
CA TYR A 148 -11.04 -17.76 -5.45
C TYR A 148 -10.64 -16.40 -6.02
N ASN A 149 -10.10 -15.49 -5.21
CA ASN A 149 -9.63 -14.18 -5.68
C ASN A 149 -8.14 -14.16 -6.06
N TYR A 150 -7.37 -15.22 -5.82
CA TYR A 150 -5.93 -15.28 -6.10
C TYR A 150 -5.62 -15.78 -7.52
N PHE A 151 -4.80 -15.05 -8.27
CA PHE A 151 -4.42 -15.38 -9.66
C PHE A 151 -2.91 -15.23 -9.90
N GLN A 152 -2.42 -15.88 -10.96
CA GLN A 152 -1.09 -15.64 -11.52
C GLN A 152 -1.17 -14.50 -12.54
N LEU A 153 -0.54 -13.37 -12.24
CA LEU A 153 -0.38 -12.25 -13.16
C LEU A 153 0.80 -12.51 -14.10
N ILE A 154 0.50 -12.59 -15.40
CA ILE A 154 1.46 -12.68 -16.48
C ILE A 154 1.69 -11.28 -17.04
N ILE A 155 2.93 -10.81 -16.97
CA ILE A 155 3.34 -9.54 -17.58
C ILE A 155 3.76 -9.79 -19.03
N GLU A 156 3.02 -9.21 -19.98
CA GLU A 156 3.39 -9.28 -21.39
C GLU A 156 4.36 -8.16 -21.74
N MET A 157 5.59 -8.54 -22.09
CA MET A 157 6.61 -7.63 -22.60
C MET A 157 6.34 -7.30 -24.09
N PRO A 158 6.70 -6.09 -24.57
CA PRO A 158 6.59 -5.74 -25.98
C PRO A 158 7.33 -6.76 -26.89
N ALA A 159 6.76 -7.04 -28.06
CA ALA A 159 7.20 -8.09 -28.97
C ALA A 159 8.71 -8.00 -29.31
N GLY A 160 9.43 -9.12 -29.15
CA GLY A 160 10.86 -9.26 -29.49
C GLY A 160 11.78 -9.66 -28.33
N SER A 161 11.26 -9.84 -27.12
CA SER A 161 12.03 -10.27 -25.94
C SER A 161 11.86 -11.78 -25.70
N PRO A 162 12.94 -12.61 -25.81
CA PRO A 162 12.89 -14.06 -25.64
C PRO A 162 13.07 -14.47 -24.16
N GLU A 163 12.32 -13.86 -23.24
CA GLU A 163 12.47 -14.11 -21.81
C GLU A 163 11.27 -14.88 -21.24
N PRO A 164 11.49 -15.70 -20.19
CA PRO A 164 10.41 -16.45 -19.56
C PRO A 164 9.31 -15.51 -19.09
N VAL A 165 8.06 -15.93 -19.31
CA VAL A 165 6.88 -15.22 -18.82
C VAL A 165 6.88 -15.30 -17.30
N GLU A 166 7.38 -14.26 -16.63
CA GLU A 166 7.38 -14.19 -15.18
C GLU A 166 5.93 -14.08 -14.67
N LYS A 167 5.60 -14.95 -13.72
CA LYS A 167 4.28 -15.02 -13.09
C LYS A 167 4.38 -14.45 -11.69
N PHE A 168 3.49 -13.51 -11.37
CA PHE A 168 3.41 -12.89 -10.05
C PHE A 168 2.07 -13.20 -9.40
N PRO A 169 2.01 -13.50 -8.09
CA PRO A 169 0.73 -13.62 -7.42
C PRO A 169 0.01 -12.26 -7.41
N CYS A 170 -1.29 -12.30 -7.65
CA CYS A 170 -2.17 -11.13 -7.56
C CYS A 170 -3.53 -11.49 -6.96
N LEU A 171 -4.25 -10.46 -6.53
CA LEU A 171 -5.65 -10.54 -6.10
C LEU A 171 -6.52 -9.81 -7.14
N LEU A 172 -7.55 -10.50 -7.63
CA LEU A 172 -8.58 -9.93 -8.49
C LEU A 172 -9.83 -9.65 -7.64
N PHE A 173 -10.40 -8.46 -7.76
CA PHE A 173 -11.62 -8.12 -7.03
C PHE A 173 -12.44 -7.06 -7.76
N LYS A 174 -13.71 -6.93 -7.37
CA LYS A 174 -14.58 -5.86 -7.85
C LYS A 174 -14.86 -4.88 -6.72
N ASP A 175 -14.86 -3.59 -7.04
CA ASP A 175 -15.33 -2.58 -6.10
C ASP A 175 -16.87 -2.56 -6.04
N GLU A 176 -17.43 -1.70 -5.19
CA GLU A 176 -18.88 -1.54 -5.02
C GLU A 176 -19.59 -1.07 -6.30
N SER A 177 -18.87 -0.45 -7.23
CA SER A 177 -19.41 -0.07 -8.55
C SER A 177 -19.34 -1.21 -9.56
N GLY A 178 -18.82 -2.38 -9.17
CA GLY A 178 -18.63 -3.54 -10.04
C GLY A 178 -17.39 -3.45 -10.94
N TYR A 179 -16.54 -2.43 -10.77
CA TYR A 179 -15.33 -2.29 -11.57
C TYR A 179 -14.24 -3.24 -11.06
N GLU A 180 -13.60 -3.95 -11.98
CA GLU A 180 -12.58 -4.95 -11.66
C GLU A 180 -11.21 -4.33 -11.45
N HIS A 181 -10.52 -4.78 -10.41
CA HIS A 181 -9.22 -4.30 -9.98
C HIS A 181 -8.26 -5.47 -9.76
N ILE A 182 -7.00 -5.25 -10.13
CA ILE A 182 -5.90 -6.17 -9.89
C ILE A 182 -4.97 -5.55 -8.84
N LEU A 183 -4.86 -6.18 -7.68
CA LEU A 183 -3.87 -5.87 -6.66
C LEU A 183 -2.67 -6.81 -6.84
N TRP A 184 -1.49 -6.25 -7.10
CA TRP A 184 -0.28 -7.01 -7.39
C TRP A 184 0.97 -6.26 -6.91
N GLY A 185 2.13 -6.90 -7.06
CA GLY A 185 3.43 -6.28 -6.78
C GLY A 185 3.62 -5.88 -5.31
N ALA A 186 4.25 -4.72 -5.08
CA ALA A 186 4.59 -4.25 -3.75
C ALA A 186 3.35 -4.10 -2.84
N THR A 187 2.27 -3.53 -3.35
CA THR A 187 1.05 -3.32 -2.56
C THR A 187 0.43 -4.65 -2.13
N PHE A 188 0.40 -5.64 -3.03
CA PHE A 188 -0.01 -7.00 -2.67
C PHE A 188 0.86 -7.58 -1.56
N ALA A 189 2.20 -7.49 -1.69
CA ALA A 189 3.12 -7.99 -0.69
C ALA A 189 2.93 -7.31 0.69
N LEU A 190 2.65 -6.01 0.72
CA LEU A 190 2.36 -5.29 1.97
C LEU A 190 1.05 -5.76 2.61
N VAL A 191 -0.01 -5.98 1.81
CA VAL A 191 -1.27 -6.54 2.32
C VAL A 191 -1.03 -7.94 2.88
N MET A 192 -0.37 -8.82 2.14
CA MET A 192 -0.09 -10.18 2.61
C MET A 192 0.78 -10.18 3.87
N GLY A 193 1.81 -9.33 3.95
CA GLY A 193 2.66 -9.21 5.14
C GLY A 193 1.90 -8.69 6.37
N LEU A 194 0.88 -7.85 6.20
CA LEU A 194 -0.01 -7.48 7.31
C LEU A 194 -0.88 -8.66 7.75
N LEU A 195 -1.44 -9.41 6.80
CA LEU A 195 -2.30 -10.56 7.11
C LEU A 195 -1.50 -11.69 7.78
N GLU A 196 -0.26 -11.92 7.38
CA GLU A 196 0.66 -12.84 8.05
C GLU A 196 0.89 -12.41 9.51
N VAL A 197 1.22 -11.13 9.75
CA VAL A 197 1.47 -10.62 11.11
C VAL A 197 0.23 -10.69 12.01
N VAL A 198 -0.97 -10.46 11.47
CA VAL A 198 -2.21 -10.34 12.27
C VAL A 198 -2.95 -11.67 12.40
N TYR A 199 -2.94 -12.50 11.35
CA TYR A 199 -3.77 -13.70 11.24
C TYR A 199 -2.96 -14.98 11.00
N ASP A 200 -1.62 -14.92 10.92
CA ASP A 200 -0.78 -16.04 10.49
C ASP A 200 -1.22 -16.59 9.11
N PHE A 201 -1.70 -15.68 8.25
CA PHE A 201 -2.23 -16.03 6.94
C PHE A 201 -1.11 -16.15 5.90
N HIS A 202 -1.17 -17.22 5.12
CA HIS A 202 -0.28 -17.46 3.99
C HIS A 202 -1.06 -17.51 2.68
N ILE A 203 -0.41 -17.04 1.61
CA ILE A 203 -0.99 -17.05 0.26
C ILE A 203 -1.33 -18.51 -0.12
N PRO A 204 -2.57 -18.80 -0.56
CA PRO A 204 -2.94 -20.14 -0.99
C PRO A 204 -2.18 -20.55 -2.26
N ALA A 205 -2.10 -21.85 -2.52
CA ALA A 205 -1.56 -22.34 -3.78
C ALA A 205 -2.42 -21.83 -4.95
N ILE A 206 -1.80 -21.16 -5.92
CA ILE A 206 -2.50 -20.59 -7.08
C ILE A 206 -2.26 -21.50 -8.29
N PRO A 207 -3.28 -22.20 -8.81
CA PRO A 207 -3.14 -23.06 -9.97
C PRO A 207 -2.65 -22.30 -11.20
N ASP A 208 -1.86 -22.96 -12.05
CA ASP A 208 -1.32 -22.36 -13.26
C ASP A 208 -2.40 -21.96 -14.27
N GLU A 209 -3.55 -22.65 -14.28
CA GLU A 209 -4.68 -22.30 -15.16
C GLU A 209 -5.31 -20.95 -14.77
N LYS A 210 -5.12 -20.54 -13.51
CA LYS A 210 -5.71 -19.33 -12.96
C LYS A 210 -4.82 -18.13 -13.21
N SER A 211 -4.65 -17.79 -14.49
CA SER A 211 -3.75 -16.73 -14.95
C SER A 211 -4.48 -15.56 -15.61
N ILE A 212 -3.96 -14.36 -15.41
CA ILE A 212 -4.45 -13.11 -16.00
C ILE A 212 -3.29 -12.42 -16.68
N LYS A 213 -3.52 -11.91 -17.88
CA LYS A 213 -2.51 -11.19 -18.65
C LYS A 213 -2.65 -9.68 -18.43
N LYS A 214 -1.52 -9.00 -18.27
CA LYS A 214 -1.45 -7.54 -18.22
C LYS A 214 -0.32 -7.04 -19.11
N THR A 215 -0.69 -6.23 -20.09
CA THR A 215 0.27 -5.51 -20.92
C THR A 215 0.69 -4.24 -20.19
N LEU A 216 2.00 -4.01 -20.06
CA LEU A 216 2.53 -2.81 -19.44
C LEU A 216 2.88 -1.76 -20.50
N LEU A 217 2.75 -0.49 -20.13
CA LEU A 217 3.12 0.60 -21.02
C LEU A 217 4.64 0.58 -21.29
N PRO A 218 5.11 0.98 -22.49
CA PRO A 218 6.54 0.94 -22.84
C PRO A 218 7.47 1.62 -21.81
N ASN A 219 7.04 2.76 -21.24
CA ASN A 219 7.81 3.51 -20.24
C ASN A 219 7.89 2.79 -18.87
N TYR A 220 6.96 1.87 -18.61
CA TYR A 220 7.01 0.94 -17.50
C TYR A 220 8.02 -0.17 -17.81
N CYS A 221 7.95 -0.71 -19.04
CA CYS A 221 8.84 -1.76 -19.52
C CYS A 221 10.31 -1.38 -19.42
N GLU A 222 10.76 -0.17 -19.79
CA GLU A 222 12.18 0.22 -19.63
C GLU A 222 12.71 0.13 -18.19
N LYS A 223 11.83 0.34 -17.20
CA LYS A 223 12.17 0.13 -15.78
C LYS A 223 12.18 -1.36 -15.45
N LEU A 224 11.30 -2.16 -16.08
CA LEU A 224 11.22 -3.63 -16.01
C LEU A 224 12.25 -4.41 -16.82
N THR A 225 12.79 -3.93 -17.94
CA THR A 225 13.81 -4.67 -18.68
C THR A 225 15.15 -4.60 -17.96
N LYS A 226 15.37 -3.58 -17.12
CA LYS A 226 16.40 -3.60 -16.07
C LYS A 226 16.02 -4.47 -14.86
N LEU A 227 14.78 -4.97 -14.80
CA LEU A 227 14.24 -5.85 -13.75
C LEU A 227 14.52 -7.36 -13.99
N VAL A 228 14.83 -7.84 -15.20
CA VAL A 228 14.90 -9.29 -15.49
C VAL A 228 16.33 -9.87 -15.60
N SER A 229 17.38 -9.06 -15.44
CA SER A 229 18.73 -9.61 -15.29
C SER A 229 18.98 -10.06 -13.84
N TRP A 230 19.19 -11.38 -13.67
CA TRP A 230 19.71 -12.15 -12.51
C TRP A 230 18.65 -12.70 -11.52
N HIS A 231 18.47 -14.03 -11.39
CA HIS A 231 19.26 -15.03 -10.61
C HIS A 231 19.44 -14.65 -9.13
#